data_AF-A0A0X3P884-F1
#
_entry.id   AF-A0A0X3P884-F1
#
_cell.length_a   1.000
_cell.length_b   1.000
_cell.length_c   1.000
_cell.angle_alpha   90.00
_cell.angle_beta   90.00
_cell.angle_gamma   90.00
#
_symmetry.space_group_name_H-M   'P 1'
#
loop_
_entity.id
_entity.type
_entity.pdbx_description
1 polymer ?
#
loop_
_entity_poly.entity_id
_entity_poly.type
_entity_poly.pdbx_seq_one_letter_code
_entity_poly.pdbx_strand_id
1 'polypeptide(L)'
;MVDIIYHEKQQGFFCAQHCLNNLLQGQYFTAGDLADIAHQLDVQERAALGQTPSGTSCLNSDATGFFSVQVIIQALRNLGLEVVPLLRKCPEAEAAREDPTQQVAFICHFMQHWFTIRKLGYQWFDLNSMLSRPKLISDTYLSLYLAQLRQEGNSIYFVTGNIPECEADRYLRVLQTIYFLLSLPVQFRLCGRLVILRPIFGMLFLCRNFTMRVMFSRSGNL
;
A
#
# COMPACT_ATOMS: atom_id res chain seq x y z
N MET A 1 -4.23 -15.94 -3.44
CA MET A 1 -4.34 -15.13 -2.18
C MET A 1 -4.02 -13.67 -2.45
N VAL A 2 -3.05 -13.38 -3.33
CA VAL A 2 -2.74 -12.03 -3.84
C VAL A 2 -3.76 -11.54 -4.88
N ASP A 3 -4.62 -12.42 -5.38
CA ASP A 3 -5.52 -12.16 -6.51
C ASP A 3 -6.66 -11.16 -6.22
N ILE A 4 -6.90 -10.84 -4.94
CA ILE A 4 -7.90 -9.83 -4.54
C ILE A 4 -7.30 -8.42 -4.46
N ILE A 5 -5.98 -8.30 -4.35
CA ILE A 5 -5.29 -7.01 -4.31
C ILE A 5 -5.25 -6.48 -5.72
N TYR A 6 -5.79 -5.27 -5.93
CA TYR A 6 -5.67 -4.60 -7.20
C TYR A 6 -4.19 -4.26 -7.44
N HIS A 7 -3.63 -4.79 -8.53
CA HIS A 7 -2.25 -4.54 -8.94
C HIS A 7 -2.16 -4.37 -10.44
N GLU A 8 -2.01 -3.11 -10.84
CA GLU A 8 -1.76 -2.69 -12.19
C GLU A 8 -0.27 -2.72 -12.47
N LYS A 9 0.12 -3.61 -13.39
CA LYS A 9 1.50 -3.73 -13.87
C LYS A 9 1.79 -2.64 -14.88
N GLN A 10 3.01 -2.14 -14.84
CA GLN A 10 3.39 -1.07 -15.74
C GLN A 10 3.57 -1.56 -17.17
N GLN A 11 3.07 -0.76 -18.10
CA GLN A 11 3.35 -0.86 -19.52
C GLN A 11 4.00 0.45 -19.97
N GLY A 12 5.16 0.39 -20.61
CA GLY A 12 5.92 1.59 -20.98
C GLY A 12 6.45 2.36 -19.77
N PHE A 13 6.37 3.69 -19.79
CA PHE A 13 6.93 4.58 -18.76
C PHE A 13 5.88 5.25 -17.86
N PHE A 14 4.61 4.83 -17.93
CA PHE A 14 3.48 5.43 -17.20
C PHE A 14 3.44 5.08 -15.70
N CYS A 15 4.59 5.10 -15.02
CA CYS A 15 4.71 4.72 -13.61
C CYS A 15 3.78 5.52 -12.69
N ALA A 16 3.54 6.81 -12.96
CA ALA A 16 2.65 7.64 -12.14
C ALA A 16 1.18 7.15 -12.17
N GLN A 17 0.66 6.75 -13.34
CA GLN A 17 -0.67 6.17 -13.48
C GLN A 17 -0.80 4.93 -12.59
N HIS A 18 0.10 3.97 -12.78
CA HIS A 18 0.03 2.69 -12.08
C HIS A 18 0.29 2.86 -10.58
N CYS A 19 1.16 3.79 -10.19
CA CYS A 19 1.37 4.19 -8.80
C CYS A 19 0.06 4.67 -8.16
N LEU A 20 -0.63 5.63 -8.77
CA LEU A 20 -1.90 6.16 -8.25
C LEU A 20 -3.02 5.12 -8.23
N ASN A 21 -3.14 4.30 -9.27
CA ASN A 21 -4.17 3.26 -9.34
C ASN A 21 -3.92 2.14 -8.33
N ASN A 22 -2.66 1.74 -8.13
CA ASN A 22 -2.29 0.78 -7.08
C ASN A 22 -2.53 1.36 -5.69
N LEU A 23 -2.22 2.65 -5.49
CA LEU A 23 -2.53 3.37 -4.26
C LEU A 23 -4.02 3.39 -3.97
N LEU A 24 -4.88 3.63 -4.96
CA LEU A 24 -6.32 3.75 -4.77
C LEU A 24 -7.05 2.40 -4.87
N GLN A 25 -6.33 1.33 -5.23
CA GLN A 25 -6.85 -0.01 -5.42
C GLN A 25 -7.93 -0.10 -6.51
N GLY A 26 -7.72 0.61 -7.62
CA GLY A 26 -8.60 0.59 -8.80
C GLY A 26 -8.11 1.49 -9.93
N GLN A 27 -8.78 1.45 -11.09
CA GLN A 27 -8.48 2.30 -12.26
C GLN A 27 -9.10 3.69 -12.09
N TYR A 28 -8.48 4.53 -11.27
CA TYR A 28 -8.95 5.90 -11.03
C TYR A 28 -8.42 6.91 -12.05
N PHE A 29 -7.21 6.67 -12.56
CA PHE A 29 -6.54 7.55 -13.50
C PHE A 29 -6.05 6.77 -14.72
N THR A 30 -6.08 7.46 -15.85
CA THR A 30 -5.39 7.10 -17.09
C THR A 30 -4.24 8.09 -17.33
N ALA A 31 -3.32 7.75 -18.24
CA ALA A 31 -2.29 8.68 -18.67
C ALA A 31 -2.86 9.97 -19.27
N GLY A 32 -4.04 9.91 -19.90
CA GLY A 32 -4.76 11.09 -20.40
C GLY A 32 -5.21 12.01 -19.27
N ASP A 33 -5.81 11.45 -18.22
CA ASP A 33 -6.24 12.24 -17.04
C ASP A 33 -5.06 12.97 -16.39
N LEU A 34 -3.91 12.28 -16.27
CA LEU A 34 -2.70 12.88 -15.71
C LEU A 34 -2.09 13.95 -16.64
N ALA A 35 -2.19 13.77 -17.96
CA ALA A 35 -1.76 14.77 -18.92
C ALA A 35 -2.63 16.03 -18.87
N ASP A 36 -3.93 15.88 -18.69
CA ASP A 36 -4.85 17.03 -18.51
C ASP A 36 -4.53 17.82 -17.24
N ILE A 37 -4.23 17.12 -16.14
CA ILE A 37 -3.79 17.75 -14.89
C ILE A 37 -2.45 18.47 -15.09
N ALA A 38 -1.48 17.83 -15.76
CA ALA A 38 -0.18 18.44 -16.04
C ALA A 38 -0.34 19.73 -16.88
N HIS A 39 -1.16 19.70 -17.92
CA HIS A 39 -1.44 20.87 -18.76
C HIS A 39 -2.10 21.99 -17.95
N GLN A 40 -3.06 21.69 -17.07
CA GLN A 40 -3.69 22.69 -16.21
C GLN A 40 -2.67 23.34 -15.27
N LEU A 41 -1.77 22.56 -14.67
CA LEU A 41 -0.68 23.08 -13.84
C LEU A 41 0.25 23.99 -14.65
N ASP A 42 0.67 23.58 -15.85
CA ASP A 42 1.51 24.40 -16.74
C ASP A 42 0.82 25.73 -17.12
N VAL A 43 -0.50 25.74 -17.32
CA VAL A 43 -1.28 26.98 -17.55
C VAL A 43 -1.27 27.88 -16.31
N GLN A 44 -1.49 27.31 -15.12
CA GLN A 44 -1.51 28.06 -13.85
C GLN A 44 -0.15 28.66 -13.51
N GLU A 45 0.93 27.89 -13.67
CA GLU A 45 2.31 28.35 -13.44
C GLU A 45 2.68 29.50 -14.39
N ARG A 46 2.33 29.39 -15.68
CA ARG A 46 2.54 30.48 -16.66
C ARG A 46 1.75 31.73 -16.31
N ALA A 47 0.49 31.58 -15.92
CA ALA A 47 -0.34 32.70 -15.51
C ALA A 47 0.22 33.41 -14.26
N ALA A 48 0.71 32.64 -13.28
CA ALA A 48 1.34 33.19 -12.08
C ALA A 48 2.64 33.96 -12.37
N LEU A 49 3.36 33.59 -13.43
CA LEU A 49 4.59 34.25 -13.88
C LEU A 49 4.34 35.43 -14.84
N GLY A 50 3.08 35.74 -15.17
CA GLY A 50 2.73 36.81 -16.11
C GLY A 50 3.21 36.56 -17.55
N GLN A 51 3.50 35.31 -17.90
CA GLN A 51 3.99 34.94 -19.22
C GLN A 51 2.83 34.74 -20.20
N THR A 52 2.98 35.25 -21.43
CA THR A 52 2.02 34.98 -22.51
C THR A 52 2.14 33.51 -22.95
N PRO A 53 1.06 32.89 -23.48
CA PRO A 53 1.03 31.47 -23.87
C PRO A 53 1.80 31.20 -25.18
N SER A 54 3.04 31.72 -25.29
CA SER A 54 3.86 31.66 -26.50
C SER A 54 4.88 30.51 -26.49
N GLY A 55 4.91 29.69 -25.42
CA GLY A 55 5.81 28.56 -25.28
C GLY A 55 5.08 27.22 -25.14
N THR A 56 5.55 26.22 -25.91
CA THR A 56 5.12 24.81 -25.93
C THR A 56 5.78 23.95 -24.85
N SER A 57 6.53 24.53 -23.91
CA SER A 57 7.23 23.75 -22.88
C SER A 57 6.26 23.24 -21.81
N CYS A 58 5.88 21.96 -21.90
CA CYS A 58 5.22 21.25 -20.80
C CYS A 58 6.28 20.83 -19.78
N LEU A 59 6.27 21.41 -18.59
CA LEU A 59 7.25 21.11 -17.53
C LEU A 59 6.76 19.97 -16.62
N ASN A 60 5.44 19.79 -16.54
CA ASN A 60 4.81 18.83 -15.64
C ASN A 60 4.62 17.43 -16.25
N SER A 61 4.79 17.29 -17.57
CA SER A 61 4.79 16.00 -18.28
C SER A 61 5.77 16.01 -19.44
N ASP A 62 6.44 14.90 -19.72
CA ASP A 62 7.24 14.74 -20.94
C ASP A 62 6.59 13.80 -21.97
N ALA A 63 7.12 13.82 -23.21
CA ALA A 63 6.61 13.01 -24.31
C ALA A 63 6.81 11.49 -24.11
N THR A 64 7.58 11.09 -23.10
CA THR A 64 7.83 9.68 -22.78
C THR A 64 6.87 9.14 -21.73
N GLY A 65 6.12 9.99 -21.03
CA GLY A 65 5.10 9.61 -20.06
C GLY A 65 5.54 9.78 -18.60
N PHE A 66 6.62 10.52 -18.33
CA PHE A 66 6.95 10.94 -16.97
C PHE A 66 6.06 12.09 -16.55
N PHE A 67 5.62 12.05 -15.29
CA PHE A 67 4.84 13.09 -14.65
C PHE A 67 5.59 13.64 -13.43
N SER A 68 5.50 14.95 -13.23
CA SER A 68 6.08 15.62 -12.07
C SER A 68 5.34 15.21 -10.79
N VAL A 69 5.99 15.39 -9.64
CA VAL A 69 5.34 15.18 -8.34
C VAL A 69 4.12 16.07 -8.15
N GLN A 70 4.10 17.26 -8.77
CA GLN A 70 2.97 18.18 -8.63
C GLN A 70 1.70 17.61 -9.25
N VAL A 71 1.81 16.88 -10.38
CA VAL A 71 0.69 16.17 -11.01
C VAL A 71 0.11 15.13 -10.05
N ILE A 72 0.97 14.35 -9.40
CA ILE A 72 0.56 13.33 -8.40
C ILE A 72 -0.13 13.99 -7.20
N ILE A 73 0.43 15.08 -6.67
CA ILE A 73 -0.15 15.83 -5.56
C ILE A 73 -1.53 16.38 -5.95
N GLN A 74 -1.66 16.96 -7.14
CA GLN A 74 -2.91 17.56 -7.59
C GLN A 74 -3.98 16.50 -7.89
N ALA A 75 -3.60 15.37 -8.48
CA ALA A 75 -4.49 14.24 -8.73
C ALA A 75 -5.12 13.72 -7.42
N LEU A 76 -4.30 13.52 -6.38
CA LEU A 76 -4.79 13.06 -5.08
C LEU A 76 -5.55 14.16 -4.33
N ARG A 77 -5.13 15.42 -4.45
CA ARG A 77 -5.86 16.57 -3.90
C ARG A 77 -7.27 16.68 -4.46
N ASN A 78 -7.47 16.42 -5.75
CA ASN A 78 -8.80 16.42 -6.37
C ASN A 78 -9.75 15.36 -5.77
N LEU A 79 -9.20 14.33 -5.13
CA LEU A 79 -9.94 13.30 -4.40
C LEU A 79 -10.07 13.58 -2.89
N GLY A 80 -9.60 14.74 -2.42
CA GLY A 80 -9.61 15.10 -0.99
C GLY A 80 -8.52 14.41 -0.17
N LEU A 81 -7.47 13.90 -0.83
CA LEU A 81 -6.29 13.31 -0.18
C LEU A 81 -5.14 14.33 -0.15
N GLU A 82 -4.34 14.29 0.90
CA GLU A 82 -3.14 15.11 1.01
C GLU A 82 -1.89 14.23 0.90
N VAL A 83 -0.87 14.75 0.20
CA VAL A 83 0.41 14.07 -0.02
C VAL A 83 1.48 14.90 0.68
N VAL A 84 2.04 14.35 1.76
CA VAL A 84 2.97 15.07 2.62
C VAL A 84 4.38 14.52 2.44
N PRO A 85 5.39 15.35 2.11
CA PRO A 85 6.77 14.91 2.03
C PRO A 85 7.24 14.36 3.38
N LEU A 86 7.81 13.15 3.39
CA LEU A 86 8.28 12.50 4.61
C LEU A 86 9.37 13.30 5.32
N LEU A 87 10.11 14.17 4.61
CA LEU A 87 11.17 15.03 5.16
C LEU A 87 10.69 16.44 5.54
N ARG A 88 9.38 16.72 5.45
CA ARG A 88 8.82 18.00 5.89
C ARG A 88 9.15 18.22 7.38
N LYS A 89 9.48 19.45 7.75
CA LYS A 89 9.71 19.85 9.15
C LYS A 89 8.37 20.18 9.81
N CYS A 90 7.61 19.15 10.15
CA CYS A 90 6.37 19.26 10.90
C CYS A 90 6.17 18.04 11.83
N PRO A 91 5.39 18.17 12.92
CA PRO A 91 5.18 17.09 13.89
C PRO A 91 4.62 15.81 13.26
N GLU A 92 3.73 15.94 12.28
CA GLU A 92 3.12 14.82 11.57
C GLU A 92 4.16 14.00 10.78
N ALA A 93 5.05 14.67 10.05
CA ALA A 93 6.12 14.01 9.32
C ALA A 93 7.21 13.45 10.26
N GLU A 94 7.43 14.06 11.43
CA GLU A 94 8.28 13.51 12.49
C GLU A 94 7.73 12.19 13.02
N ALA A 95 6.44 12.16 13.37
CA ALA A 95 5.76 10.95 13.82
C ALA A 95 5.77 9.85 12.74
N ALA A 96 5.54 10.21 11.47
CA ALA A 96 5.62 9.26 10.36
C ALA A 96 7.04 8.70 10.13
N ARG A 97 8.09 9.44 10.50
CA ARG A 97 9.49 8.97 10.45
C ARG A 97 9.85 8.09 11.64
N GLU A 98 9.28 8.36 12.80
CA GLU A 98 9.50 7.60 14.04
C GLU A 98 8.80 6.24 13.99
N ASP A 99 7.53 6.23 13.57
CA ASP A 99 6.76 5.02 13.36
C ASP A 99 6.00 5.05 12.01
N PRO A 100 6.63 4.58 10.92
CA PRO A 100 5.99 4.50 9.61
C PRO A 100 4.76 3.59 9.57
N THR A 101 4.59 2.68 10.54
CA THR A 101 3.53 1.67 10.53
C THR A 101 2.14 2.25 10.85
N GLN A 102 2.12 3.46 11.44
CA GLN A 102 0.90 4.23 11.71
C GLN A 102 0.30 4.87 10.46
N GLN A 103 1.07 4.95 9.37
CA GLN A 103 0.58 5.48 8.10
C GLN A 103 -0.26 4.45 7.35
N VAL A 104 -1.02 4.90 6.36
CA VAL A 104 -1.83 4.02 5.51
C VAL A 104 -1.14 3.72 4.18
N ALA A 105 -0.42 4.69 3.63
CA ALA A 105 0.28 4.52 2.37
C ALA A 105 1.45 5.49 2.21
N PHE A 106 2.42 5.04 1.40
CA PHE A 106 3.57 5.81 0.95
C PHE A 106 3.64 5.81 -0.58
N ILE A 107 4.08 6.95 -1.12
CA ILE A 107 4.47 7.11 -2.51
C ILE A 107 5.97 7.36 -2.52
N CYS A 108 6.70 6.59 -3.30
CA CYS A 108 8.15 6.64 -3.39
C CYS A 108 8.57 6.99 -4.83
N HIS A 109 9.60 7.82 -4.95
CA HIS A 109 10.25 8.15 -6.22
C HIS A 109 11.72 7.76 -6.17
N PHE A 110 12.09 6.71 -6.91
CA PHE A 110 13.46 6.19 -6.99
C PHE A 110 13.87 5.99 -8.45
N MET A 111 15.04 6.51 -8.84
CA MET A 111 15.57 6.39 -10.21
C MET A 111 14.52 6.72 -11.30
N GLN A 112 13.83 7.85 -11.15
CA GLN A 112 12.74 8.32 -12.03
C GLN A 112 11.47 7.44 -12.01
N HIS A 113 11.35 6.49 -11.08
CA HIS A 113 10.20 5.57 -11.01
C HIS A 113 9.31 5.85 -9.80
N TRP A 114 8.02 6.04 -10.06
CA TRP A 114 6.99 6.19 -9.03
C TRP A 114 6.40 4.82 -8.66
N PHE A 115 6.33 4.54 -7.36
CA PHE A 115 5.65 3.34 -6.86
C PHE A 115 5.01 3.58 -5.49
N THR A 116 4.11 2.67 -5.13
CA THR A 116 3.33 2.76 -3.90
C THR A 116 3.63 1.60 -2.96
N ILE A 117 3.69 1.93 -1.68
CA ILE A 117 3.61 0.96 -0.58
C ILE A 117 2.33 1.26 0.18
N ARG A 118 1.37 0.32 0.23
CA ARG A 118 0.06 0.53 0.88
C ARG A 118 -0.21 -0.53 1.94
N LYS A 119 -0.77 -0.11 3.06
CA LYS A 119 -1.35 -0.97 4.08
C LYS A 119 -2.72 -1.44 3.61
N LEU A 120 -2.90 -2.74 3.49
CA LEU A 120 -4.17 -3.39 3.16
C LEU A 120 -4.58 -4.30 4.31
N GLY A 121 -5.71 -4.00 4.92
CA GLY A 121 -6.08 -4.58 6.21
C GLY A 121 -5.09 -4.19 7.31
N TYR A 122 -4.30 -5.15 7.81
CA TYR A 122 -3.22 -4.88 8.77
C TYR A 122 -1.83 -5.24 8.25
N GLN A 123 -1.68 -5.41 6.94
CA GLN A 123 -0.43 -5.85 6.31
C GLN A 123 0.05 -4.85 5.27
N TRP A 124 1.36 -4.71 5.13
CA TRP A 124 1.98 -3.82 4.16
C TRP A 124 2.32 -4.55 2.87
N PHE A 125 2.08 -3.89 1.74
CA PHE A 125 2.42 -4.42 0.43
C PHE A 125 3.21 -3.39 -0.38
N ASP A 126 4.31 -3.84 -0.98
CA ASP A 126 4.95 -3.16 -2.10
C ASP A 126 4.14 -3.45 -3.36
N LEU A 127 3.55 -2.39 -3.89
CA LEU A 127 2.71 -2.39 -5.08
C LEU A 127 3.44 -1.74 -6.26
N ASN A 128 4.78 -1.80 -6.27
CA ASN A 128 5.57 -1.42 -7.42
C ASN A 128 5.07 -2.14 -8.67
N SER A 129 4.70 -1.35 -9.67
CA SER A 129 4.11 -1.78 -10.93
C SER A 129 5.07 -2.62 -11.79
N MET A 130 6.38 -2.55 -11.51
CA MET A 130 7.40 -3.42 -12.13
C MET A 130 7.43 -4.84 -11.54
N LEU A 131 6.79 -5.07 -10.38
CA LEU A 131 6.72 -6.40 -9.79
C LEU A 131 5.74 -7.29 -10.55
N SER A 132 5.98 -8.60 -10.52
CA SER A 132 5.03 -9.56 -11.11
C SER A 132 3.75 -9.73 -10.28
N ARG A 133 3.78 -9.33 -9.01
CA ARG A 133 2.67 -9.39 -8.05
C ARG A 133 2.98 -8.48 -6.84
N PRO A 134 1.96 -8.05 -6.07
CA PRO A 134 2.13 -7.43 -4.75
C PRO A 134 3.07 -8.24 -3.86
N LYS A 135 4.05 -7.57 -3.25
CA LYS A 135 5.01 -8.20 -2.34
C LYS A 135 4.68 -7.80 -0.90
N LEU A 136 4.42 -8.79 -0.05
CA LEU A 136 4.18 -8.58 1.38
C LEU A 136 5.45 -8.05 2.07
N ILE A 137 5.26 -7.06 2.95
CA ILE A 137 6.30 -6.43 3.77
C ILE A 137 5.86 -6.54 5.24
N SER A 138 6.77 -6.95 6.13
CA SER A 138 6.55 -6.86 7.58
C SER A 138 6.78 -5.44 8.09
N ASP A 139 6.19 -5.09 9.23
CA ASP A 139 6.39 -3.78 9.87
C ASP A 139 7.87 -3.43 10.09
N THR A 140 8.67 -4.41 10.54
CA THR A 140 10.11 -4.25 10.70
C THR A 140 10.80 -3.96 9.37
N TYR A 141 10.47 -4.71 8.32
CA TYR A 141 11.07 -4.54 7.01
C TYR A 141 10.64 -3.22 6.36
N LEU A 142 9.42 -2.74 6.59
CA LEU A 142 8.95 -1.44 6.12
C LEU A 142 9.85 -0.31 6.61
N SER A 143 10.11 -0.26 7.93
CA SER A 143 10.92 0.80 8.53
C SER A 143 12.36 0.79 7.99
N LEU A 144 12.95 -0.40 7.85
CA LEU A 144 14.28 -0.57 7.22
C LEU A 144 14.25 -0.13 5.74
N TYR A 145 13.24 -0.52 4.99
CA TYR A 145 13.13 -0.24 3.57
C TYR A 145 12.99 1.27 3.29
N LEU A 146 12.11 1.96 4.02
CA LEU A 146 11.94 3.42 3.90
C LEU A 146 13.21 4.17 4.36
N ALA A 147 13.89 3.69 5.40
CA ALA A 147 15.16 4.28 5.84
C ALA A 147 16.25 4.16 4.78
N GLN A 148 16.35 3.01 4.09
CA GLN A 148 17.29 2.80 2.98
C GLN A 148 16.98 3.74 1.81
N LEU A 149 15.72 3.79 1.35
CA LEU A 149 15.31 4.68 0.26
C LEU A 149 15.69 6.13 0.57
N ARG A 150 15.48 6.59 1.80
CA ARG A 150 15.87 7.92 2.24
C ARG A 150 17.39 8.16 2.19
N GLN A 151 18.20 7.19 2.63
CA GLN A 151 19.67 7.32 2.61
C GLN A 151 20.22 7.42 1.19
N GLU A 152 19.57 6.77 0.24
CA GLU A 152 19.88 6.85 -1.19
C GLU A 152 19.43 8.18 -1.84
N GLY A 153 18.82 9.10 -1.07
CA GLY A 153 18.39 10.42 -1.54
C GLY A 153 17.01 10.42 -2.18
N ASN A 154 16.20 9.38 -1.98
CA ASN A 154 14.88 9.28 -2.60
C ASN A 154 13.84 10.16 -1.94
N SER A 155 12.90 10.61 -2.77
CA SER A 155 11.74 11.34 -2.30
C SER A 155 10.65 10.35 -1.89
N ILE A 156 10.24 10.45 -0.63
CA ILE A 156 9.19 9.63 -0.04
C ILE A 156 8.10 10.57 0.46
N TYR A 157 6.86 10.22 0.20
CA TYR A 157 5.67 10.95 0.63
C TYR A 157 4.74 9.98 1.33
N PHE A 158 4.08 10.42 2.39
CA PHE A 158 2.96 9.68 2.99
C PHE A 158 1.64 10.35 2.61
N VAL A 159 0.59 9.54 2.52
CA VAL A 159 -0.73 10.01 2.10
C VAL A 159 -1.66 10.08 3.30
N THR A 160 -2.32 11.22 3.47
CA THR A 160 -3.31 11.47 4.52
C THR A 160 -4.68 11.81 3.92
N GLY A 161 -5.72 11.73 4.74
CA GLY A 161 -7.11 11.81 4.30
C GLY A 161 -7.79 10.45 4.19
N ASN A 162 -9.00 10.42 3.63
CA ASN A 162 -9.83 9.23 3.57
C ASN A 162 -9.60 8.44 2.27
N ILE A 163 -8.59 7.55 2.28
CA ILE A 163 -8.30 6.67 1.15
C ILE A 163 -9.49 5.70 0.97
N PRO A 164 -9.96 5.44 -0.27
CA PRO A 164 -11.09 4.55 -0.51
C PRO A 164 -10.81 3.13 0.01
N GLU A 165 -11.78 2.60 0.76
CA GLU A 165 -11.76 1.21 1.21
C GLU A 165 -11.98 0.28 0.00
N CYS A 166 -11.19 -0.78 -0.10
CA CYS A 166 -11.27 -1.75 -1.19
C CYS A 166 -11.66 -3.16 -0.71
N GLU A 167 -11.93 -4.06 -1.65
CA GLU A 167 -12.25 -5.46 -1.31
C GLU A 167 -11.11 -6.18 -0.60
N ALA A 168 -9.86 -5.90 -1.01
CA ALA A 168 -8.68 -6.47 -0.39
C ALA A 168 -8.55 -6.07 1.08
N ASP A 169 -8.86 -4.81 1.42
CA ASP A 169 -8.85 -4.33 2.81
C ASP A 169 -9.79 -5.16 3.69
N ARG A 170 -11.04 -5.33 3.27
CA ARG A 170 -12.04 -6.09 4.04
C ARG A 170 -11.65 -7.55 4.19
N TYR A 171 -11.20 -8.16 3.10
CA TYR A 171 -10.84 -9.58 3.10
C TYR A 171 -9.62 -9.87 3.97
N LEU A 172 -8.56 -9.04 3.88
CA LEU A 172 -7.34 -9.22 4.66
C LEU A 172 -7.57 -8.98 6.16
N ARG A 173 -8.44 -8.03 6.55
CA ARG A 173 -8.85 -7.88 7.96
C ARG A 173 -9.51 -9.15 8.48
N VAL A 174 -10.50 -9.68 7.76
CA VAL A 174 -11.23 -10.89 8.17
C VAL A 174 -10.30 -12.10 8.26
N LEU A 175 -9.45 -12.32 7.25
CA LEU A 175 -8.50 -13.43 7.27
C LEU A 175 -7.59 -13.36 8.49
N GLN A 176 -7.02 -12.19 8.78
CA GLN A 176 -6.12 -12.03 9.91
C GLN A 176 -6.84 -12.21 11.24
N THR A 177 -8.08 -11.73 11.37
CA THR A 177 -8.92 -12.01 12.55
C THR A 177 -9.18 -13.51 12.70
N ILE A 178 -9.49 -14.22 11.62
CA ILE A 178 -9.70 -15.67 11.65
C ILE A 178 -8.42 -16.39 12.07
N TYR A 179 -7.28 -16.08 11.46
CA TYR A 179 -5.99 -16.68 11.83
C TYR A 179 -5.64 -16.39 13.29
N PHE A 180 -5.88 -15.17 13.76
CA PHE A 180 -5.69 -14.81 15.17
C PHE A 180 -6.57 -15.66 16.09
N LEU A 181 -7.88 -15.75 15.82
CA LEU A 181 -8.81 -16.56 16.62
C LEU A 181 -8.46 -18.05 16.59
N LEU A 182 -8.06 -18.58 15.43
CA LEU A 182 -7.59 -19.96 15.29
C LEU A 182 -6.24 -20.22 15.99
N SER A 183 -5.48 -19.17 16.28
CA SER A 183 -4.21 -19.25 17.02
C SER A 183 -4.38 -19.15 18.55
N LEU A 184 -5.57 -18.76 19.03
CA LEU A 184 -5.85 -18.65 20.45
C LEU A 184 -6.07 -20.04 21.09
N PRO A 185 -5.55 -20.26 22.30
CA PRO A 185 -5.80 -21.48 23.04
C PRO A 185 -7.27 -21.55 23.50
N VAL A 186 -7.92 -22.68 23.25
CA VAL A 186 -9.30 -22.92 23.70
C VAL A 186 -9.28 -23.55 25.10
N GLN A 187 -9.94 -22.89 26.05
CA GLN A 187 -10.06 -23.36 27.44
C GLN A 187 -11.44 -23.97 27.69
N PHE A 188 -11.49 -25.14 28.31
CA PHE A 188 -12.74 -25.78 28.73
C PHE A 188 -12.52 -26.59 30.01
N ARG A 189 -13.60 -26.86 30.77
CA ARG A 189 -13.54 -27.70 31.96
C ARG A 189 -14.08 -29.10 31.67
N LEU A 190 -13.28 -30.13 31.95
CA LEU A 190 -13.73 -31.53 31.99
C LEU A 190 -13.65 -32.04 33.42
N CYS A 191 -14.76 -32.54 33.97
CA CYS A 191 -14.87 -33.02 35.35
C CYS A 191 -14.25 -32.03 36.37
N GLY A 192 -14.53 -30.74 36.21
CA GLY A 192 -14.02 -29.68 37.10
C GLY A 192 -12.57 -29.24 36.88
N ARG A 193 -11.76 -29.97 36.08
CA ARG A 193 -10.38 -29.60 35.74
C ARG A 193 -10.32 -28.75 34.48
N LEU A 194 -9.50 -27.69 34.51
CA LEU A 194 -9.21 -26.85 33.35
C LEU A 194 -8.34 -27.61 32.36
N VAL A 195 -8.78 -27.67 31.10
CA VAL A 195 -8.04 -28.23 29.97
C VAL A 195 -7.83 -27.10 28.96
N ILE A 196 -6.59 -26.96 28.47
CA ILE A 196 -6.20 -25.93 27.49
C ILE A 196 -5.74 -26.64 26.21
N LEU A 197 -6.49 -26.48 25.12
CA LEU A 197 -6.06 -26.92 23.79
C LEU A 197 -5.30 -25.78 23.12
N ARG A 198 -4.02 -26.01 22.83
CA ARG A 198 -3.21 -25.10 21.99
C ARG A 198 -3.30 -25.55 20.52
N PRO A 199 -3.55 -24.64 19.57
CA PRO A 199 -3.54 -24.99 18.16
C PRO A 199 -2.13 -25.42 17.72
N ILE A 200 -2.04 -26.54 16.99
CA ILE A 200 -0.79 -27.03 16.40
C ILE A 200 -0.60 -26.31 15.06
N PHE A 201 0.42 -25.46 14.96
CA PHE A 201 0.80 -24.81 13.71
C PHE A 201 1.27 -25.89 12.70
N GLY A 202 0.48 -26.17 11.66
CA GLY A 202 0.90 -27.08 10.60
C GLY A 202 -0.16 -27.71 9.69
N MET A 203 -1.47 -27.56 9.96
CA MET A 203 -2.49 -28.36 9.26
C MET A 203 -3.59 -27.55 8.54
N LEU A 204 -3.36 -26.26 8.28
CA LEU A 204 -4.30 -25.40 7.54
C LEU A 204 -3.99 -25.26 6.03
N PHE A 205 -2.92 -25.90 5.55
CA PHE A 205 -2.70 -26.04 4.11
C PHE A 205 -3.21 -27.41 3.67
N LEU A 206 -4.21 -27.40 2.79
CA LEU A 206 -4.86 -28.53 2.11
C LEU A 206 -5.85 -29.36 2.94
N CYS A 207 -7.12 -28.93 2.95
CA CYS A 207 -8.25 -29.87 2.82
C CYS A 207 -9.52 -29.13 2.36
N ARG A 208 -9.67 -28.97 1.04
CA ARG A 208 -10.99 -28.88 0.41
C ARG A 208 -11.59 -30.29 0.49
N ASN A 209 -12.68 -30.45 1.24
CA ASN A 209 -13.46 -31.68 1.42
C ASN A 209 -12.85 -32.76 2.32
N PHE A 210 -12.99 -32.62 3.65
CA PHE A 210 -13.31 -33.78 4.49
C PHE A 210 -13.95 -33.36 5.80
N THR A 211 -14.99 -34.09 6.21
CA THR A 211 -15.69 -33.97 7.48
C THR A 211 -14.68 -34.14 8.63
N MET A 212 -14.63 -33.19 9.57
CA MET A 212 -13.76 -33.27 10.75
C MET A 212 -14.07 -34.54 11.56
N ARG A 213 -13.20 -35.55 11.48
CA ARG A 213 -13.09 -36.58 12.51
C ARG A 213 -11.94 -36.17 13.43
N VAL A 214 -12.31 -35.72 14.63
CA VAL A 214 -11.37 -35.42 15.72
C VAL A 214 -10.67 -36.74 16.11
N MET A 215 -9.41 -36.92 15.70
CA MET A 215 -8.58 -38.01 16.19
C MET A 215 -7.95 -37.60 17.52
N PHE A 216 -8.49 -38.14 18.62
CA PHE A 216 -7.83 -38.11 19.92
C PHE A 216 -6.66 -39.10 19.89
N SER A 217 -5.43 -38.60 19.78
CA SER A 217 -4.26 -39.40 20.15
C SER A 217 -4.21 -39.51 21.67
N ARG A 218 -4.53 -40.69 22.21
CA ARG A 218 -4.24 -41.03 23.60
C ARG A 218 -2.73 -41.23 23.74
N SER A 219 -2.04 -40.24 24.32
CA SER A 219 -0.74 -40.50 24.95
C SER A 219 -1.00 -41.35 26.21
N GLY A 220 -0.78 -42.65 26.11
CA GLY A 220 -0.76 -43.55 27.25
C GLY A 220 0.50 -43.32 28.08
N ASN A 221 0.33 -43.22 29.40
CA ASN A 221 1.40 -43.43 30.36
C ASN A 221 1.23 -44.84 30.94
N LEU A 222 2.29 -45.64 30.83
CA LEU A 222 2.79 -46.58 31.83
C LEU A 222 4.25 -46.88 31.48
#